data_AF-J9FG39-F1
#
_entry.id   AF-J9FG39-F1
#
_cell.length_a   1.000
_cell.length_b   1.000
_cell.length_c   1.000
_cell.angle_alpha   90.00
_cell.angle_beta   90.00
_cell.angle_gamma   90.00
#
_symmetry.space_group_name_H-M   'P 1'
#
loop_
_entity.id
_entity.type
_entity.pdbx_description
1 polymer ?
#
loop_
_entity_poly.entity_id
_entity_poly.type
_entity_poly.pdbx_seq_one_letter_code
_entity_poly.pdbx_strand_id
1 'polypeptide(L)'
;MTFLRSLKAEDVSKVEVIPLTGSEYSADSSAGIIKITMKKARTDGIMGSVGMYYNVSENMSNYTPTASLNIKEGKWSFNMNGSANIMPNSDNNMLQVTDYKNGSNYTSNGLTNTDNMVFGYFNGGIFFDPDKNNSFGLEVYFNRWKYNGGTNTNAIFHRPNATDEIMNSIFQSDQLNNNTNATFNYIHRFDSIGTNLKFIASY
;
A
#
# COMPACT_ATOMS: atom_id res chain seq x y z
N MET A 1 -4.72 2.69 6.57
CA MET A 1 -4.70 4.17 6.68
C MET A 1 -3.56 4.61 7.60
N THR A 2 -2.30 4.55 7.14
CA THR A 2 -1.15 4.88 8.01
C THR A 2 0.07 5.45 7.27
N PHE A 3 -0.10 5.97 6.05
CA PHE A 3 0.99 6.64 5.31
C PHE A 3 1.13 8.12 5.68
N LEU A 4 0.06 8.73 6.23
CA LEU A 4 0.02 10.14 6.62
C LEU A 4 0.67 10.44 7.98
N ARG A 5 1.05 9.42 8.77
CA ARG A 5 1.49 9.60 10.17
C ARG A 5 3.00 9.57 10.37
N SER A 6 3.80 9.24 9.35
CA SER A 6 5.27 9.17 9.44
C SER A 6 6.01 10.32 8.73
N LEU A 7 5.30 11.22 8.04
CA LEU A 7 5.90 12.42 7.44
C LEU A 7 5.93 13.55 8.47
N LYS A 8 7.14 13.97 8.88
CA LYS A 8 7.31 15.22 9.64
C LYS A 8 6.93 16.39 8.73
N ALA A 9 6.08 17.28 9.22
CA ALA A 9 5.54 18.43 8.48
C ALA A 9 6.61 19.41 7.97
N GLU A 10 7.83 19.31 8.49
CA GLU A 10 8.97 20.18 8.18
C GLU A 10 9.57 19.90 6.78
N ASP A 11 9.38 18.69 6.23
CA ASP A 11 10.03 18.20 5.01
C ASP A 11 9.13 18.25 3.76
N VAL A 12 7.87 18.68 3.90
CA VAL A 12 6.87 18.66 2.82
C VAL A 12 6.62 20.06 2.27
N SER A 13 6.92 20.31 0.99
CA SER A 13 6.66 21.61 0.35
C SER A 13 5.18 21.83 0.03
N LYS A 14 4.45 20.77 -0.34
CA LYS A 14 3.02 20.78 -0.68
C LYS A 14 2.52 19.33 -0.73
N VAL A 15 1.40 19.02 -0.07
CA VAL A 15 0.63 17.80 -0.31
C VAL A 15 -0.56 18.21 -1.16
N GLU A 16 -0.56 17.87 -2.45
CA GLU A 16 -1.74 18.02 -3.29
C GLU A 16 -2.40 16.67 -3.45
N VAL A 17 -3.57 16.52 -2.83
CA VAL A 17 -4.52 15.47 -3.23
C VAL A 17 -5.18 16.01 -4.49
N ILE A 18 -4.85 15.46 -5.66
CA ILE A 18 -5.57 15.75 -6.89
C ILE A 18 -6.71 14.74 -6.98
N PRO A 19 -7.96 15.08 -6.58
CA PRO A 19 -9.09 14.25 -6.92
C PRO A 19 -9.21 14.22 -8.44
N LEU A 20 -9.32 13.01 -9.00
CA LEU A 20 -9.30 12.75 -10.44
C LEU A 20 -10.51 13.43 -11.10
N THR A 21 -10.33 14.66 -11.57
CA THR A 21 -11.24 15.33 -12.51
C THR A 21 -10.38 16.08 -13.52
N GLY A 22 -10.10 15.43 -14.65
CA GLY A 22 -9.41 16.02 -15.78
C GLY A 22 -9.08 14.94 -16.80
N SER A 23 -9.55 15.12 -18.03
CA SER A 23 -9.48 14.18 -19.15
C SER A 23 -8.06 13.93 -19.71
N GLU A 24 -7.04 14.18 -18.90
CA GLU A 24 -5.62 14.10 -19.25
C GLU A 24 -4.94 12.82 -18.72
N TYR A 25 -5.65 12.00 -17.93
CA TYR A 25 -5.13 10.76 -17.36
C TYR A 25 -5.98 9.58 -17.83
N SER A 26 -5.37 8.72 -18.67
CA SER A 26 -6.00 7.53 -19.26
C SER A 26 -6.54 6.60 -18.18
N ALA A 27 -7.77 6.12 -18.39
CA ALA A 27 -8.68 5.58 -17.41
C ALA A 27 -8.41 4.12 -16.93
N ASP A 28 -7.15 3.68 -16.85
CA ASP A 28 -6.84 2.27 -16.48
C ASP A 28 -6.06 2.09 -15.17
N SER A 29 -5.66 3.16 -14.47
CA SER A 29 -5.11 3.05 -13.12
C SER A 29 -6.15 3.39 -12.06
N SER A 30 -6.89 2.39 -11.60
CA SER A 30 -7.79 2.48 -10.43
C SER A 30 -7.03 2.71 -9.10
N ALA A 31 -5.70 2.84 -9.14
CA ALA A 31 -4.88 3.32 -8.03
C ALA A 31 -4.49 4.79 -8.27
N GLY A 32 -5.04 5.70 -7.46
CA GLY A 32 -4.71 7.12 -7.50
C GLY A 32 -3.19 7.35 -7.42
N ILE A 33 -2.66 8.18 -8.30
CA ILE A 33 -1.23 8.50 -8.34
C ILE A 33 -0.90 9.43 -7.17
N ILE A 34 -0.13 8.96 -6.19
CA ILE A 34 0.45 9.82 -5.15
C ILE A 34 1.69 10.48 -5.73
N LYS A 35 1.56 11.73 -6.22
CA LYS A 35 2.71 12.53 -6.64
C LYS A 35 3.33 13.24 -5.44
N ILE A 36 4.31 12.60 -4.81
CA ILE A 36 5.12 13.25 -3.76
C ILE A 36 6.12 14.19 -4.44
N THR A 37 5.80 15.48 -4.47
CA THR A 37 6.75 16.51 -4.92
C THR A 37 7.60 16.93 -3.73
N MET A 38 8.78 16.31 -3.61
CA MET A 38 9.78 16.66 -2.58
C MET A 38 10.21 18.12 -2.73
N LYS A 39 10.60 18.78 -1.62
CA LYS A 39 11.32 20.06 -1.71
C LYS A 39 12.49 19.87 -2.68
N LYS A 40 12.54 20.68 -3.73
CA LYS A 40 13.68 20.73 -4.65
C LYS A 40 14.91 20.98 -3.79
N ALA A 41 15.73 19.96 -3.53
CA ALA A 41 17.03 20.16 -2.92
C ALA A 41 17.75 21.13 -3.85
N ARG A 42 17.94 22.37 -3.38
CA ARG A 42 18.66 23.39 -4.15
C ARG A 42 20.17 23.08 -4.23
N THR A 43 20.60 22.01 -3.56
CA THR A 43 21.97 21.57 -3.40
C THR A 43 22.04 20.04 -3.51
N ASP A 44 23.13 19.54 -4.10
CA ASP A 44 23.48 18.13 -4.09
C ASP A 44 23.50 17.57 -2.67
N GLY A 45 23.15 16.30 -2.52
CA GLY A 45 23.10 15.67 -1.21
C GLY A 45 22.36 14.35 -1.19
N ILE A 46 22.47 13.69 -0.03
CA ILE A 46 21.85 12.41 0.26
C ILE A 46 20.88 12.61 1.41
N MET A 47 19.64 12.17 1.23
CA MET A 47 18.60 12.18 2.25
C MET A 47 17.98 10.80 2.32
N GLY A 48 17.99 10.18 3.50
CA GLY A 48 17.39 8.87 3.68
C GLY A 48 16.78 8.72 5.06
N SER A 49 15.93 7.71 5.19
CA SER A 49 15.35 7.31 6.46
C SER A 49 15.20 5.80 6.50
N VAL A 50 15.37 5.23 7.68
CA VAL A 50 15.04 3.84 7.97
C VAL A 50 14.17 3.82 9.21
N GLY A 51 13.24 2.89 9.26
CA GLY A 51 12.29 2.76 10.33
C GLY A 51 11.80 1.33 10.46
N MET A 52 11.35 0.98 11.65
CA MET A 52 10.68 -0.28 11.90
C MET A 52 9.56 -0.05 12.89
N TYR A 53 8.35 -0.48 12.51
CA TYR A 53 7.20 -0.47 13.38
C TYR A 53 6.90 -1.90 13.81
N TYR A 54 6.59 -2.11 15.08
CA TYR A 54 6.14 -3.40 15.58
C TYR A 54 4.81 -3.22 16.30
N ASN A 55 3.89 -4.15 16.11
CA ASN A 55 2.64 -4.24 16.84
C ASN A 55 2.54 -5.66 17.37
N VAL A 56 2.42 -5.80 18.68
CA VAL A 56 2.31 -7.09 19.35
C VAL A 56 1.08 -7.08 20.22
N SER A 57 0.29 -8.12 20.09
CA SER A 57 -0.87 -8.44 20.92
C SER A 57 -0.82 -9.92 21.26
N GLU A 58 -1.70 -10.38 22.13
CA GLU A 58 -1.77 -11.78 22.55
C GLU A 58 -1.85 -12.75 21.36
N ASN A 59 -2.58 -12.37 20.30
CA ASN A 59 -2.89 -13.26 19.18
C ASN A 59 -2.33 -12.78 17.83
N MET A 60 -1.61 -11.66 17.79
CA MET A 60 -1.10 -11.10 16.53
C MET A 60 0.21 -10.36 16.76
N SER A 61 1.21 -10.65 15.92
CA SER A 61 2.45 -9.89 15.83
C SER A 61 2.66 -9.39 14.41
N ASN A 62 3.01 -8.11 14.27
CA ASN A 62 3.25 -7.49 12.97
C ASN A 62 4.53 -6.65 13.03
N TYR A 63 5.40 -6.83 12.04
CA TYR A 63 6.65 -6.11 11.85
C TYR A 63 6.60 -5.36 10.54
N THR A 64 6.90 -4.07 10.57
CA THR A 64 6.86 -3.20 9.39
C THR A 64 8.15 -2.41 9.23
N PRO A 65 9.23 -3.00 8.69
CA PRO A 65 10.39 -2.26 8.25
C PRO A 65 10.04 -1.32 7.09
N THR A 66 10.66 -0.14 7.09
CA THR A 66 10.55 0.87 6.05
C THR A 66 11.92 1.47 5.79
N ALA A 67 12.21 1.77 4.53
CA ALA A 67 13.42 2.47 4.14
C ALA A 67 13.15 3.44 2.98
N SER A 68 13.84 4.57 2.98
CA SER A 68 13.85 5.51 1.85
C SER A 68 15.23 6.15 1.70
N LEU A 69 15.60 6.45 0.46
CA LEU A 69 16.85 7.09 0.11
C LEU A 69 16.64 7.93 -1.15
N ASN A 70 17.12 9.16 -1.11
CA ASN A 70 17.12 10.11 -2.20
C ASN A 70 18.52 10.69 -2.33
N ILE A 71 19.06 10.68 -3.53
CA ILE A 71 20.38 11.20 -3.85
C ILE A 71 20.22 12.19 -4.99
N LYS A 72 20.80 13.38 -4.85
CA LYS A 72 20.98 14.34 -5.95
C LYS A 72 22.47 14.62 -6.07
N GLU A 73 23.02 14.36 -7.25
CA GLU A 73 24.41 14.65 -7.57
C GLU A 73 24.50 15.24 -8.97
N GLY A 74 24.62 16.56 -9.03
CA GLY A 74 24.62 17.35 -10.25
C GLY A 74 23.38 17.08 -11.10
N LYS A 75 23.59 16.42 -12.23
CA LYS A 75 22.56 16.12 -13.22
C LYS A 75 21.75 14.88 -12.88
N TRP A 76 22.23 14.04 -11.97
CA TRP A 76 21.59 12.78 -11.62
C TRP A 76 20.79 12.89 -10.33
N SER A 77 19.60 12.31 -10.32
CA SER A 77 18.82 12.10 -9.12
C SER A 77 18.44 10.63 -9.01
N PHE A 78 18.50 10.06 -7.82
CA PHE A 78 18.07 8.69 -7.54
C PHE A 78 17.08 8.73 -6.39
N ASN A 79 16.00 7.98 -6.48
CA ASN A 79 15.07 7.76 -5.38
C ASN A 79 14.86 6.27 -5.21
N MET A 80 14.74 5.83 -3.97
CA MET A 80 14.27 4.50 -3.63
C MET A 80 13.50 4.55 -2.33
N ASN A 81 12.44 3.77 -2.24
CA ASN A 81 11.70 3.58 -1.01
C ASN A 81 10.99 2.24 -1.01
N GLY A 82 10.78 1.69 0.18
CA GLY A 82 10.09 0.42 0.32
C GLY A 82 9.61 0.20 1.73
N SER A 83 8.65 -0.71 1.84
CA SER A 83 8.07 -1.16 3.09
C SER A 83 7.68 -2.62 2.94
N ALA A 84 7.79 -3.38 4.03
CA ALA A 84 7.21 -4.70 4.12
C ALA A 84 6.46 -4.81 5.43
N ASN A 85 5.25 -5.34 5.40
CA ASN A 85 4.42 -5.70 6.53
C ASN A 85 4.47 -7.22 6.64
N ILE A 86 5.04 -7.72 7.73
CA ILE A 86 5.30 -9.13 7.97
C ILE A 86 4.50 -9.50 9.21
N MET A 87 3.54 -10.39 9.03
CA MET A 87 2.69 -10.90 10.10
C MET A 87 2.91 -12.41 10.19
N PRO A 88 3.84 -12.87 11.06
CA PRO A 88 4.23 -14.27 11.12
C PRO A 88 3.07 -15.17 11.52
N ASN A 89 2.30 -14.78 12.54
CA ASN A 89 1.08 -15.46 12.95
C ASN A 89 0.05 -14.40 13.39
N SER A 90 -1.21 -14.62 13.01
CA SER A 90 -2.35 -13.85 13.48
C SER A 90 -3.55 -14.76 13.67
N ASP A 91 -3.99 -14.87 14.91
CA ASP A 91 -5.22 -15.57 15.28
C ASP A 91 -6.30 -14.54 15.65
N ASN A 92 -7.49 -14.72 15.10
CA ASN A 92 -8.63 -13.86 15.37
C ASN A 92 -9.84 -14.72 15.72
N ASN A 93 -10.40 -14.48 16.90
CA ASN A 93 -11.60 -15.13 17.36
C ASN A 93 -12.78 -14.15 17.29
N MET A 94 -13.84 -14.52 16.58
CA MET A 94 -15.03 -13.72 16.40
C MET A 94 -16.26 -14.47 16.90
N LEU A 95 -16.81 -14.00 18.02
CA LEU A 95 -18.11 -14.44 18.52
C LEU A 95 -19.18 -13.46 18.05
N GLN A 96 -20.19 -13.97 17.37
CA GLN A 96 -21.40 -13.24 17.00
C GLN A 96 -22.59 -13.89 17.69
N VAL A 97 -23.38 -13.08 18.40
CA VAL A 97 -24.67 -13.48 18.98
C VAL A 97 -25.73 -12.54 18.44
N THR A 98 -26.87 -13.08 18.00
CA THR A 98 -28.00 -12.28 17.49
C THR A 98 -29.30 -12.87 18.03
N ASP A 99 -29.97 -12.08 18.86
CA ASP A 99 -31.28 -12.40 19.41
C ASP A 99 -32.38 -11.80 18.56
N TYR A 100 -33.35 -12.62 18.18
CA TYR A 100 -34.49 -12.22 17.38
C TYR A 100 -35.73 -12.05 18.25
N LYS A 101 -36.59 -11.09 17.90
CA LYS A 101 -37.81 -10.77 18.65
C LYS A 101 -38.80 -11.94 18.74
N ASN A 102 -38.73 -12.88 17.81
CA ASN A 102 -39.55 -14.10 17.81
C ASN A 102 -39.02 -15.18 18.78
N GLY A 103 -37.96 -14.91 19.54
CA GLY A 103 -37.33 -15.84 20.48
C GLY A 103 -36.27 -16.75 19.85
N SER A 104 -35.96 -16.61 18.56
CA SER A 104 -34.83 -17.30 17.93
C SER A 104 -33.50 -16.65 18.33
N ASN A 105 -32.42 -17.44 18.34
CA ASN A 105 -31.07 -16.97 18.58
C ASN A 105 -30.11 -17.55 17.54
N TYR A 106 -29.20 -16.72 17.05
CA TYR A 106 -28.06 -17.13 16.24
C TYR A 106 -26.77 -16.90 17.02
N THR A 107 -25.99 -17.96 17.21
CA THR A 107 -24.65 -17.86 17.80
C THR A 107 -23.64 -18.44 16.82
N SER A 108 -22.59 -17.69 16.51
CA SER A 108 -21.52 -18.10 15.60
C SER A 108 -20.17 -17.80 16.21
N ASN A 109 -19.28 -18.78 16.18
CA ASN A 109 -17.89 -18.63 16.58
C ASN A 109 -16.96 -18.91 15.40
N GLY A 110 -16.21 -17.90 14.98
CA GLY A 110 -15.25 -17.96 13.88
C GLY A 110 -13.82 -17.82 14.38
N LEU A 111 -12.98 -18.82 14.12
CA LEU A 111 -11.54 -18.78 14.37
C LEU A 111 -10.83 -18.61 13.03
N THR A 112 -10.12 -17.50 12.86
CA THR A 112 -9.29 -17.23 11.69
C THR A 112 -7.84 -17.25 12.08
N ASN A 113 -7.05 -18.09 11.42
CA ASN A 113 -5.62 -18.21 11.62
C ASN A 113 -4.93 -17.82 10.32
N THR A 114 -3.97 -16.91 10.40
CA THR A 114 -3.20 -16.46 9.25
C THR A 114 -1.72 -16.67 9.55
N ASP A 115 -1.04 -17.37 8.64
CA ASP A 115 0.36 -17.75 8.77
C ASP A 115 1.20 -17.06 7.70
N ASN A 116 2.28 -16.41 8.14
CA ASN A 116 3.30 -15.82 7.29
C ASN A 116 2.74 -14.89 6.20
N MET A 117 1.78 -14.04 6.58
CA MET A 117 1.29 -12.99 5.70
C MET A 117 2.39 -11.96 5.49
N VAL A 118 2.65 -11.65 4.23
CA VAL A 118 3.64 -10.63 3.86
C VAL A 118 3.03 -9.74 2.79
N PHE A 119 2.95 -8.46 3.08
CA PHE A 119 2.62 -7.44 2.09
C PHE A 119 3.74 -6.43 2.03
N GLY A 120 4.32 -6.20 0.86
CA GLY A 120 5.39 -5.22 0.73
C GLY A 120 5.39 -4.56 -0.62
N TYR A 121 6.04 -3.42 -0.68
CA TYR A 121 6.30 -2.70 -1.92
C TYR A 121 7.71 -2.14 -1.93
N PHE A 122 8.20 -1.94 -3.14
CA PHE A 122 9.42 -1.25 -3.46
C PHE A 122 9.15 -0.31 -4.63
N ASN A 123 9.69 0.89 -4.55
CA ASN A 123 9.70 1.86 -5.63
C ASN A 123 11.13 2.39 -5.75
N GLY A 124 11.66 2.44 -6.96
CA GLY A 124 12.94 3.05 -7.24
C GLY A 124 12.92 3.79 -8.56
N GLY A 125 13.71 4.84 -8.66
CA GLY A 125 13.83 5.63 -9.87
C GLY A 125 15.19 6.28 -10.01
N ILE A 126 15.54 6.53 -11.27
CA ILE A 126 16.71 7.26 -11.70
C ILE A 126 16.25 8.37 -12.63
N PHE A 127 16.80 9.56 -12.41
CA PHE A 127 16.49 10.75 -13.17
C PHE A 127 17.76 11.43 -13.64
N PHE A 128 17.71 11.96 -14.85
CA PHE A 128 18.82 12.66 -15.47
C PHE A 128 18.33 13.98 -16.08
N ASP A 129 18.89 15.08 -15.57
CA ASP A 129 18.64 16.45 -16.02
C ASP A 129 19.88 16.97 -16.77
N PRO A 130 20.04 16.69 -18.08
CA PRO A 130 21.21 17.14 -18.82
C PRO A 130 21.35 18.66 -18.87
N ASP A 131 20.22 19.36 -18.88
CA ASP A 131 20.09 20.81 -18.90
C ASP A 131 18.77 21.25 -18.24
N LYS A 132 18.47 22.56 -18.25
CA LYS A 132 17.26 23.12 -17.63
C LYS A 132 15.97 22.78 -18.39
N ASN A 133 16.07 22.45 -19.67
CA ASN A 133 14.96 22.21 -20.59
C ASN A 133 14.59 20.72 -20.65
N ASN A 134 15.53 19.81 -20.45
CA ASN A 134 15.34 18.36 -20.64
C ASN A 134 15.46 17.61 -19.31
N SER A 135 14.56 16.64 -19.09
CA SER A 135 14.59 15.76 -17.92
C SER A 135 14.11 14.37 -18.32
N PHE A 136 14.90 13.37 -17.97
CA PHE A 136 14.63 11.96 -18.23
C PHE A 136 14.43 11.24 -16.90
N GLY A 137 13.51 10.28 -16.86
CA GLY A 137 13.21 9.47 -15.69
C GLY A 137 12.92 8.04 -16.08
N LEU A 138 13.41 7.11 -15.28
CA LEU A 138 13.04 5.71 -15.32
C LEU A 138 12.70 5.27 -13.90
N GLU A 139 11.51 4.72 -13.73
CA GLU A 139 10.96 4.33 -12.43
C GLU A 139 10.46 2.89 -12.50
N VAL A 140 10.63 2.16 -11.41
CA VAL A 140 10.14 0.79 -11.24
C VAL A 140 9.41 0.70 -9.91
N TYR A 141 8.23 0.12 -9.96
CA TYR A 141 7.42 -0.22 -8.80
C TYR A 141 7.20 -1.73 -8.77
N PHE A 142 7.35 -2.31 -7.59
CA PHE A 142 7.06 -3.71 -7.35
C PHE A 142 6.27 -3.82 -6.05
N ASN A 143 5.20 -4.61 -6.05
CA ASN A 143 4.56 -5.02 -4.81
C ASN A 143 4.28 -6.52 -4.80
N ARG A 144 4.29 -7.06 -3.60
CA ARG A 144 4.00 -8.45 -3.33
C ARG A 144 3.03 -8.55 -2.17
N TRP A 145 2.02 -9.37 -2.35
CA TRP A 145 1.10 -9.79 -1.31
C TRP A 145 1.07 -11.31 -1.28
N LYS A 146 1.44 -11.86 -0.13
CA LYS A 146 1.23 -13.25 0.22
C LYS A 146 0.26 -13.30 1.40
N TYR A 147 -0.83 -14.03 1.24
CA TYR A 147 -1.75 -14.38 2.31
C TYR A 147 -1.90 -15.90 2.33
N ASN A 148 -1.70 -16.49 3.49
CA ASN A 148 -2.05 -17.87 3.75
C ASN A 148 -2.84 -17.87 5.06
N GLY A 149 -4.11 -18.20 4.99
CA GLY A 149 -4.95 -18.23 6.16
C GLY A 149 -6.18 -19.08 5.96
N GLY A 150 -6.74 -19.53 7.07
CA GLY A 150 -7.97 -20.30 7.10
C GLY A 150 -8.92 -19.77 8.16
N THR A 151 -10.20 -19.94 7.91
CA THR A 151 -11.27 -19.61 8.86
C THR A 151 -12.13 -20.83 9.09
N ASN A 152 -12.21 -21.25 10.35
CA ASN A 152 -13.15 -22.26 10.81
C ASN A 152 -14.31 -21.55 11.51
N THR A 153 -15.54 -21.80 11.07
CA THR A 153 -16.74 -21.21 11.67
C THR A 153 -17.70 -22.29 12.10
N ASN A 154 -18.14 -22.22 13.36
CA ASN A 154 -19.22 -23.05 13.88
C ASN A 154 -20.37 -22.13 14.27
N ALA A 155 -21.55 -22.35 13.72
CA ALA A 155 -22.74 -21.58 13.99
C ALA A 155 -23.91 -22.48 14.37
N ILE A 156 -24.72 -21.99 15.31
CA ILE A 156 -25.92 -22.65 15.80
C ILE A 156 -27.05 -21.64 15.68
N PHE A 157 -28.12 -22.06 15.02
CA PHE A 157 -29.36 -21.30 14.94
C PHE A 157 -30.45 -22.02 15.73
N HIS A 158 -30.80 -21.44 16.87
CA HIS A 158 -31.88 -21.90 17.72
C HIS A 158 -33.20 -21.24 17.29
N ARG A 159 -34.23 -22.06 17.07
CA ARG A 159 -35.59 -21.60 16.79
C ARG A 159 -36.56 -22.19 17.82
N PRO A 160 -37.45 -21.38 18.43
CA PRO A 160 -38.49 -21.89 19.30
C PRO A 160 -39.35 -22.93 18.56
N ASN A 161 -39.51 -24.11 19.17
CA ASN A 161 -40.30 -25.22 18.63
C ASN A 161 -39.76 -25.87 17.34
N ALA A 162 -38.47 -25.70 17.04
CA ALA A 162 -37.78 -26.47 16.00
C ALA A 162 -36.44 -27.01 16.53
N THR A 163 -35.87 -27.98 15.82
CA THR A 163 -34.53 -28.48 16.11
C THR A 163 -33.50 -27.42 15.72
N ASP A 164 -32.42 -27.33 16.50
CA ASP A 164 -31.31 -26.43 16.21
C ASP A 164 -30.68 -26.75 14.84
N GLU A 165 -30.42 -25.71 14.06
CA GLU A 165 -29.65 -25.82 12.82
C GLU A 165 -28.18 -25.55 13.13
N ILE A 166 -27.31 -26.50 12.80
CA ILE A 166 -25.87 -26.40 13.04
C ILE A 166 -25.15 -26.27 11.70
N MET A 167 -24.28 -25.27 11.58
CA MET A 167 -23.44 -25.05 10.42
C MET A 167 -21.98 -25.07 10.84
N ASN A 168 -21.19 -25.95 10.23
CA ASN A 168 -19.74 -25.97 10.36
C ASN A 168 -19.14 -25.67 8.99
N SER A 169 -18.25 -24.69 8.93
CA SER A 169 -17.59 -24.26 7.70
C SER A 169 -16.09 -24.16 7.91
N ILE A 170 -15.33 -24.62 6.91
CA ILE A 170 -13.87 -24.51 6.84
C ILE A 170 -13.57 -23.81 5.53
N PHE A 171 -12.91 -22.66 5.63
CA PHE A 171 -12.43 -21.89 4.49
C PHE A 171 -10.91 -21.81 4.55
N GLN A 172 -10.24 -22.08 3.44
CA GLN A 172 -8.79 -21.91 3.30
C GLN A 172 -8.52 -21.00 2.10
N SER A 173 -7.55 -20.10 2.25
CA SER A 173 -7.18 -19.14 1.23
C SER A 173 -5.66 -18.98 1.17
N ASP A 174 -5.12 -19.43 0.04
CA ASP A 174 -3.73 -19.21 -0.36
C ASP A 174 -3.71 -18.22 -1.51
N GLN A 175 -3.18 -17.03 -1.26
CA GLN A 175 -3.06 -15.97 -2.26
C GLN A 175 -1.60 -15.53 -2.39
N LEU A 176 -1.15 -15.45 -3.64
CA LEU A 176 0.14 -14.90 -4.00
C LEU A 176 -0.05 -13.96 -5.19
N ASN A 177 0.08 -12.67 -4.92
CA ASN A 177 -0.06 -11.62 -5.92
C ASN A 177 1.24 -10.85 -6.00
N ASN A 178 1.77 -10.75 -7.21
CA ASN A 178 2.93 -9.91 -7.52
C ASN A 178 2.52 -8.96 -8.63
N ASN A 179 2.87 -7.69 -8.48
CA ASN A 179 2.65 -6.70 -9.53
C ASN A 179 3.94 -5.89 -9.69
N THR A 180 4.32 -5.67 -10.94
CA THR A 180 5.53 -4.94 -11.31
C THR A 180 5.14 -3.94 -12.38
N ASN A 181 5.53 -2.68 -12.20
CA ASN A 181 5.28 -1.62 -13.17
C ASN A 181 6.62 -0.94 -13.44
N ALA A 182 6.90 -0.65 -14.69
CA ALA A 182 8.03 0.18 -15.11
C ALA A 182 7.48 1.39 -15.85
N THR A 183 8.05 2.57 -15.60
CA THR A 183 7.64 3.80 -16.28
C THR A 183 8.84 4.60 -16.71
N PHE A 184 8.86 4.97 -17.98
CA PHE A 184 9.79 5.93 -18.55
C PHE A 184 9.09 7.28 -18.72
N ASN A 185 9.77 8.34 -18.31
CA ASN A 185 9.30 9.70 -18.34
C ASN A 185 10.32 10.60 -19.05
N TYR A 186 9.85 11.42 -19.98
CA TYR A 186 10.64 12.50 -20.57
C TYR A 186 9.85 13.81 -20.54
N ILE A 187 10.51 14.88 -20.09
CA ILE A 187 9.94 16.22 -20.04
C ILE A 187 10.87 17.17 -20.78
N HIS A 188 10.31 17.85 -21.79
CA HIS A 188 10.94 18.98 -22.46
C HIS A 188 10.22 20.27 -22.08
N ARG A 189 10.96 21.26 -21.60
CA ARG A 189 10.47 22.57 -21.18
C ARG A 189 10.87 23.60 -22.24
N PHE A 190 9.89 24.22 -22.89
CA PHE A 190 10.15 25.19 -23.97
C PHE A 190 10.45 26.59 -23.42
N ASP A 191 9.77 26.98 -22.36
CA ASP A 191 9.93 28.28 -21.71
C ASP A 191 9.96 28.16 -20.18
N SER A 192 10.31 29.26 -19.51
CA SER A 192 10.24 29.36 -18.04
C SER A 192 8.83 29.72 -17.53
N ILE A 193 7.84 29.86 -18.43
CA ILE A 193 6.51 30.39 -18.15
C ILE A 193 5.49 29.26 -17.97
N GLY A 194 5.79 28.04 -18.45
CA GLY A 194 5.07 26.81 -18.13
C GLY A 194 4.87 25.84 -19.29
N THR A 195 5.29 26.17 -20.51
CA THR A 195 5.06 25.34 -21.70
C THR A 195 5.98 24.12 -21.70
N ASN A 196 5.42 22.92 -21.55
CA ASN A 196 6.18 21.68 -21.49
C ASN A 196 5.55 20.57 -22.36
N LEU A 197 6.38 19.79 -23.04
CA LEU A 197 6.00 18.51 -23.64
C LEU A 197 6.38 17.38 -22.67
N LYS A 198 5.47 16.42 -22.49
CA LYS A 198 5.70 15.23 -21.67
C LYS A 198 5.46 13.98 -22.51
N PHE A 199 6.39 13.04 -22.41
CA PHE A 199 6.25 11.70 -22.96
C PHE A 199 6.35 10.71 -21.80
N ILE A 200 5.37 9.81 -21.69
CA ILE A 200 5.27 8.81 -20.64
C ILE A 200 4.98 7.47 -21.31
N ALA A 201 5.77 6.47 -20.98
CA ALA A 201 5.55 5.09 -21.40
C ALA A 201 5.62 4.18 -20.19
N SER A 202 4.63 3.29 -20.04
CA SER A 202 4.51 2.40 -18.88
C SER A 202 4.27 0.96 -19.34
N TYR A 203 4.73 0.00 -18.53
CA TYR A 203 4.52 -1.43 -18.66
C TYR A 203 4.17 -2.03 -17.30
#